data_AF-A0ABD2AGN3-F1
#
_entry.id   AF-A0ABD2AGN3-F1
#
_cell.length_a   1.000
_cell.length_b   1.000
_cell.length_c   1.000
_cell.angle_alpha   90.00
_cell.angle_beta   90.00
_cell.angle_gamma   90.00
#
_symmetry.space_group_name_H-M   'P 1'
#
loop_
_entity.id
_entity.type
_entity.pdbx_description
1 polymer ?
#
loop_
_entity_poly.entity_id
_entity_poly.type
_entity_poly.pdbx_seq_one_letter_code
_entity_poly.pdbx_strand_id
1 'polypeptide(L)'
;MSAECKQLPKPKLRNLLLGKMKIAFVGMAISGTLTTLCYKIFVGDARKKRYEEFYKKYDAEAKLKIMCDSGYMHSCGNNPIIYE
;
A
#
# COMPACT_ATOMS: atom_id res chain seq x y z
N MET A 1 39.37 -6.13 49.58
CA MET A 1 38.28 -5.74 48.65
C MET A 1 37.05 -6.54 49.03
N SER A 2 36.19 -5.97 49.88
CA SER A 2 34.95 -6.63 50.32
C SER A 2 33.88 -6.44 49.24
N ALA A 3 33.34 -7.54 48.72
CA ALA A 3 32.24 -7.52 47.75
C ALA A 3 30.94 -7.06 48.45
N GLU A 4 30.36 -5.94 48.01
CA GLU A 4 28.98 -5.58 48.35
C GLU A 4 28.02 -6.63 47.74
N CYS A 5 27.41 -7.46 48.57
CA CYS A 5 26.33 -8.35 48.15
C CYS A 5 25.02 -7.56 48.08
N LYS A 6 24.74 -6.92 46.93
CA LYS A 6 23.47 -6.21 46.69
C LYS A 6 22.31 -7.20 46.64
N GLN A 7 21.39 -7.09 47.58
CA GLN A 7 20.16 -7.89 47.58
C GLN A 7 19.25 -7.47 46.42
N LEU A 8 18.80 -8.46 45.63
CA LEU A 8 17.89 -8.23 44.51
C LEU A 8 16.48 -7.89 45.03
N PRO A 9 15.83 -6.82 44.54
CA PRO A 9 14.46 -6.51 44.91
C PRO A 9 13.51 -7.61 44.44
N LYS A 10 12.50 -7.91 45.26
CA LYS A 10 11.57 -9.01 44.99
C LYS A 10 10.78 -8.74 43.69
N PRO A 11 10.79 -9.66 42.71
CA PRO A 11 10.07 -9.47 41.46
C PRO A 11 8.55 -9.60 41.67
N LYS A 12 7.76 -9.06 40.72
CA LYS A 12 6.31 -9.28 40.68
C LYS A 12 6.01 -10.73 40.30
N LEU A 13 5.40 -11.48 41.22
CA LEU A 13 5.02 -12.89 41.04
C LEU A 13 3.52 -13.11 40.71
N ARG A 14 2.71 -12.04 40.69
CA ARG A 14 1.26 -12.11 40.40
C ARG A 14 0.90 -11.23 39.21
N ASN A 15 -0.15 -11.60 38.48
CA ASN A 15 -0.69 -10.87 37.32
C ASN A 15 0.30 -10.69 36.16
N LEU A 16 1.26 -11.61 35.99
CA LEU A 16 2.23 -11.55 34.89
C LEU A 16 1.54 -11.57 33.52
N LEU A 17 0.53 -12.44 33.37
CA LEU A 17 -0.24 -12.56 32.13
C LEU A 17 -0.97 -11.26 31.77
N LEU A 18 -1.67 -10.66 32.73
CA LEU A 18 -2.39 -9.39 32.51
C LEU A 18 -1.45 -8.26 32.09
N GLY A 19 -0.24 -8.19 32.68
CA GLY A 19 0.78 -7.23 32.28
C GLY A 19 1.24 -7.43 30.85
N LYS A 20 1.50 -8.68 30.45
CA LYS A 20 1.93 -9.03 29.08
C LYS A 20 0.84 -8.81 28.06
N MET A 21 -0.41 -9.16 28.38
CA MET A 21 -1.56 -8.93 27.50
C MET A 21 -1.77 -7.46 27.18
N LYS A 22 -1.67 -6.56 28.18
CA LYS A 22 -1.82 -5.11 27.93
C LYS A 22 -0.79 -4.60 26.93
N ILE A 23 0.46 -5.03 27.06
CA ILE A 23 1.53 -4.65 26.14
C ILE A 23 1.25 -5.22 24.74
N ALA A 24 0.85 -6.49 24.66
CA ALA A 24 0.52 -7.13 23.39
C ALA A 24 -0.67 -6.44 22.68
N PHE A 25 -1.74 -6.10 23.41
CA PHE A 25 -2.90 -5.38 22.85
C PHE A 25 -2.53 -4.01 22.28
N VAL A 26 -1.71 -3.24 23.00
CA VAL A 26 -1.21 -1.95 22.50
C VAL A 26 -0.34 -2.17 21.25
N GLY A 27 0.55 -3.17 21.26
CA GLY A 27 1.36 -3.52 20.09
C GLY A 27 0.54 -3.92 18.86
N MET A 28 -0.52 -4.71 19.05
CA MET A 28 -1.44 -5.10 17.98
C MET A 28 -2.20 -3.90 17.41
N ALA A 29 -2.71 -3.01 18.26
CA ALA A 29 -3.44 -1.83 17.81
C ALA A 29 -2.55 -0.90 16.97
N ILE A 30 -1.31 -0.66 17.41
CA ILE A 30 -0.36 0.21 16.71
C ILE A 30 0.07 -0.42 15.38
N SER A 31 0.44 -1.70 15.38
CA SER A 31 0.89 -2.38 14.16
C SER A 31 -0.22 -2.49 13.10
N GLY A 32 -1.45 -2.76 13.51
CA GLY A 32 -2.60 -2.83 12.61
C GLY A 32 -2.94 -1.48 11.97
N THR A 33 -2.98 -0.41 12.77
CA THR A 33 -3.24 0.94 12.27
C THR A 33 -2.13 1.42 11.34
N LEU A 34 -0.86 1.19 11.70
CA LEU A 34 0.28 1.55 10.86
C LEU A 34 0.23 0.85 9.50
N THR A 35 -0.01 -0.47 9.49
CA THR A 35 -0.08 -1.26 8.25
C THR A 35 -1.20 -0.74 7.33
N THR A 36 -2.36 -0.43 7.91
CA THR A 36 -3.51 0.10 7.16
C THR A 36 -3.20 1.46 6.55
N LEU A 37 -2.56 2.36 7.31
CA LEU A 37 -2.17 3.68 6.82
C LEU A 37 -1.12 3.59 5.71
N CYS A 38 -0.10 2.74 5.88
CA CYS A 38 0.89 2.49 4.85
C CYS A 38 0.23 2.00 3.56
N TYR A 39 -0.65 1.00 3.63
CA TYR A 39 -1.31 0.49 2.44
C TYR A 39 -2.20 1.54 1.75
N LYS A 40 -2.93 2.35 2.53
CA LYS A 40 -3.76 3.43 1.99
C LYS A 40 -2.92 4.45 1.21
N ILE A 41 -1.82 4.93 1.78
CA ILE A 41 -0.99 5.97 1.18
C ILE A 41 -0.20 5.42 -0.01
N PHE A 42 0.52 4.31 0.19
CA PHE A 42 1.43 3.78 -0.83
C PHE A 42 0.72 3.09 -1.99
N VAL A 43 -0.45 2.48 -1.75
CA VAL A 43 -1.15 1.71 -2.78
C VAL A 43 -2.46 2.38 -3.19
N GLY A 44 -3.27 2.82 -2.24
CA GLY A 44 -4.55 3.47 -2.54
C GLY A 44 -4.37 4.81 -3.24
N ASP A 45 -3.69 5.74 -2.57
CA ASP A 45 -3.58 7.13 -3.03
C ASP A 45 -2.61 7.25 -4.21
N ALA A 46 -1.53 6.46 -4.24
CA ALA A 46 -0.64 6.39 -5.39
C ALA A 46 -1.36 5.95 -6.68
N ARG A 47 -2.26 4.96 -6.60
CA ARG A 47 -3.06 4.55 -7.77
C ARG A 47 -4.00 5.65 -8.21
N LYS A 48 -4.77 6.24 -7.28
CA LYS A 48 -5.70 7.34 -7.60
C LYS A 48 -4.98 8.49 -8.29
N LYS A 49 -3.83 8.91 -7.75
CA LYS A 49 -3.01 9.97 -8.33
C LYS A 49 -2.56 9.66 -9.76
N ARG A 50 -2.15 8.42 -10.06
CA ARG A 50 -1.80 8.01 -11.44
C ARG A 50 -2.96 8.13 -12.41
N TYR A 51 -4.16 7.69 -12.00
CA TYR A 51 -5.35 7.83 -12.85
C TYR A 51 -5.72 9.31 -13.05
N GLU A 52 -5.68 10.12 -11.99
CA GLU A 52 -5.93 11.56 -12.10
C GLU A 52 -4.93 12.26 -13.03
N GLU A 53 -3.64 11.95 -12.91
CA GLU A 53 -2.59 12.49 -13.78
C GLU A 53 -2.77 12.08 -15.23
N PHE A 54 -3.19 10.84 -15.48
CA PHE A 54 -3.50 10.35 -16.81
C PHE A 54 -4.63 11.16 -17.44
N TYR A 55 -5.78 11.26 -16.77
CA TYR A 55 -6.95 11.94 -17.34
C TYR A 55 -6.83 13.47 -17.40
N LYS A 56 -5.98 14.10 -16.59
CA LYS A 56 -5.73 15.55 -16.67
C LYS A 56 -5.17 16.02 -18.02
N LYS A 57 -4.40 15.17 -18.71
CA LYS A 57 -3.74 15.50 -19.99
C LYS A 57 -4.13 14.54 -21.11
N TYR A 58 -5.17 13.73 -20.90
CA TYR A 58 -5.55 12.73 -21.88
C TYR A 58 -6.39 13.35 -23.00
N ASP A 59 -5.86 13.30 -24.22
CA ASP A 59 -6.59 13.62 -25.44
C ASP A 59 -7.01 12.32 -26.13
N ALA A 60 -8.33 12.10 -26.21
CA ALA A 60 -8.92 10.89 -26.76
C ALA A 60 -8.73 10.78 -28.28
N GLU A 61 -8.80 11.89 -29.01
CA GLU A 61 -8.74 11.90 -30.48
C GLU A 61 -7.33 11.61 -30.96
N ALA A 62 -6.32 12.22 -30.33
CA ALA A 62 -4.92 11.95 -30.63
C ALA A 62 -4.55 10.48 -30.38
N LYS A 63 -5.06 9.88 -29.30
CA LYS A 63 -4.80 8.46 -28.98
C LYS A 63 -5.55 7.52 -29.92
N LEU A 64 -6.78 7.85 -30.31
CA LEU A 64 -7.53 7.11 -31.31
C LEU A 64 -6.78 7.10 -32.65
N LYS A 65 -6.29 8.27 -33.09
CA LYS A 65 -5.52 8.38 -34.33
C LYS A 65 -4.28 7.49 -34.32
N ILE A 66 -3.51 7.50 -33.22
CA ILE A 66 -2.36 6.60 -33.06
C ILE A 66 -2.78 5.12 -33.17
N MET A 67 -3.92 4.73 -32.60
CA MET A 67 -4.43 3.35 -32.65
C MET A 67 -4.93 2.94 -34.03
N CYS A 68 -5.57 3.84 -34.78
CA CYS A 68 -5.95 3.60 -36.17
C CYS A 68 -4.73 3.51 -37.10
N ASP A 69 -3.77 4.43 -36.93
CA ASP A 69 -2.57 4.49 -37.76
C ASP A 69 -1.64 3.28 -37.53
N SER A 70 -1.66 2.72 -36.32
CA SER A 70 -0.92 1.49 -35.98
C SER A 70 -1.64 0.20 -36.37
N GLY A 71 -2.85 0.29 -36.93
CA GLY A 71 -3.60 -0.88 -37.42
C GLY A 71 -4.14 -1.80 -36.32
N TYR A 72 -4.16 -1.36 -35.05
CA TYR A 72 -4.76 -2.15 -33.96
C TYR A 72 -6.29 -2.20 -34.04
N MET A 73 -6.92 -1.22 -34.70
CA MET A 73 -8.37 -1.17 -34.87
C MET A 73 -8.79 -1.75 -36.23
N HIS A 74 -9.80 -2.62 -36.22
CA HIS A 74 -10.42 -3.13 -37.46
C HIS A 74 -11.37 -2.12 -38.11
N SER A 75 -11.98 -1.23 -37.30
CA SER A 75 -12.98 -0.27 -37.77
C SER A 75 -12.40 1.01 -38.36
N CYS A 76 -11.10 1.29 -38.16
CA CYS A 76 -10.46 2.55 -38.50
C CYS A 76 -8.97 2.32 -38.72
N GLY A 77 -8.39 2.95 -39.75
CA GLY A 77 -7.03 2.71 -40.20
C GLY A 77 -6.98 2.01 -41.56
N ASN A 78 -5.83 2.09 -42.22
CA ASN A 78 -5.62 1.49 -43.55
C ASN A 78 -5.35 -0.02 -43.41
N ASN A 79 -6.35 -0.74 -42.92
CA ASN A 79 -6.26 -2.14 -42.55
C ASN A 79 -6.85 -3.02 -43.67
N PRO A 80 -6.10 -3.96 -44.28
CA PRO A 80 -6.59 -4.74 -45.41
C PRO A 80 -7.68 -5.77 -45.09
N ILE A 81 -8.01 -5.98 -43.80
CA ILE A 81 -8.93 -7.05 -43.34
C ILE A 81 -10.42 -6.63 -43.45
N ILE A 82 -10.72 -5.41 -43.89
CA ILE A 82 -12.09 -4.89 -44.07
C ILE A 82 -12.58 -4.95 -45.53
N TYR A 83 -11.83 -5.61 -46.44
CA TYR A 83 -12.20 -5.83 -47.85
C TYR A 83 -12.47 -7.32 -48.18
N GLU A 84 -13.09 -8.08 -47.27
CA GLU A 84 -13.75 -9.36 -47.57
C GLU A 84 -15.24 -9.30 -47.18
#